data_AF-A0A9D4LEF2-F1
#
_entry.id   AF-A0A9D4LEF2-F1
#
_cell.length_a   1.000
_cell.length_b   1.000
_cell.length_c   1.000
_cell.angle_alpha   90.00
_cell.angle_beta   90.00
_cell.angle_gamma   90.00
#
_symmetry.space_group_name_H-M   'P 1'
#
loop_
_entity.id
_entity.type
_entity.pdbx_description
1 polymer ?
#
loop_
_entity_poly.entity_id
_entity_poly.type
_entity_poly.pdbx_seq_one_letter_code
_entity_poly.pdbx_strand_id
1 'polypeptide(L)'
;MKGDETYDVWRFETKCLISENLPEHVVLQVIHRSLRGTARRALISLGEHATSQQILDKLEILFGEVLTNESVMQTYYNASQKVSENVSAYGCRLEALLQVAVESGHVSSVARNDMLRSKFGTGLRDVKLKILTRNKYDSVFDYHRL
;
A
#
# COMPACT_ATOMS: atom_id res chain seq x y z
N MET A 1 1.82 23.57 -11.76
CA MET A 1 2.37 23.12 -10.46
C MET A 1 2.11 21.62 -10.38
N LYS A 2 3.12 20.76 -10.62
CA LYS A 2 3.00 19.32 -10.30
C LYS A 2 3.32 19.22 -8.81
N GLY A 3 2.29 18.97 -8.00
CA GLY A 3 2.32 19.01 -6.55
C GLY A 3 3.15 17.87 -5.97
N ASP A 4 3.52 18.02 -4.70
CA ASP A 4 4.27 17.06 -3.90
C ASP A 4 3.57 15.69 -3.90
N GLU A 5 4.00 14.81 -4.78
CA GLU A 5 3.63 13.41 -4.79
C GLU A 5 4.35 12.71 -3.64
N THR A 6 3.64 11.87 -2.90
CA THR A 6 4.21 11.13 -1.77
C THR A 6 5.13 10.02 -2.29
N TYR A 7 6.13 9.64 -1.48
CA TYR A 7 7.16 8.69 -1.89
C TYR A 7 6.58 7.32 -2.26
N ASP A 8 5.53 6.87 -1.57
CA ASP A 8 4.84 5.60 -1.83
C ASP A 8 4.21 5.57 -3.24
N VAL A 9 3.54 6.65 -3.66
CA VAL A 9 2.96 6.77 -5.00
C VAL A 9 4.06 6.78 -6.07
N TRP A 10 5.07 7.64 -5.88
CA TRP A 10 6.20 7.73 -6.81
C TRP A 10 6.95 6.40 -6.97
N ARG A 11 7.16 5.67 -5.85
CA ARG A 11 7.82 4.36 -5.83
C ARG A 11 7.01 3.33 -6.59
N PHE A 12 5.69 3.31 -6.42
CA PHE A 12 4.81 2.40 -7.15
C PHE A 12 4.89 2.65 -8.66
N GLU A 13 4.75 3.90 -9.11
CA GLU A 13 4.86 4.25 -10.53
C GLU A 13 6.24 3.89 -11.10
N THR A 14 7.31 4.12 -10.35
CA THR A 14 8.67 3.77 -10.76
C THR A 14 8.86 2.26 -10.89
N LYS A 15 8.29 1.46 -9.98
CA LYS A 15 8.29 -0.01 -10.11
C LYS A 15 7.51 -0.48 -11.34
N CYS A 16 6.37 0.14 -11.63
CA CYS A 16 5.63 -0.13 -12.87
C CYS A 16 6.49 0.16 -14.10
N LEU A 17 7.14 1.34 -14.15
CA LEU A 17 8.03 1.72 -15.25
C LEU A 17 9.20 0.73 -15.44
N ILE A 18 9.81 0.26 -14.35
CA ILE A 18 10.88 -0.75 -14.40
C ILE A 18 10.34 -2.08 -14.96
N SER A 19 9.10 -2.45 -14.63
CA SER A 19 8.47 -3.70 -15.10
C SER A 19 8.11 -3.72 -16.59
N GLU A 20 8.04 -2.55 -17.25
CA GLU A 20 7.73 -2.44 -18.68
C GLU A 20 8.87 -2.91 -19.60
N ASN A 21 10.00 -3.34 -19.04
CA ASN A 21 11.17 -3.86 -19.76
C ASN A 21 11.73 -2.86 -20.80
N LEU A 22 11.63 -1.56 -20.48
CA LEU A 22 12.22 -0.48 -21.27
C LEU A 22 13.75 -0.45 -21.13
N PRO A 23 14.48 0.14 -22.08
CA PRO A 23 15.92 0.33 -21.93
C PRO A 23 16.27 1.14 -20.67
N GLU A 24 17.24 0.65 -19.89
CA GLU A 24 17.62 1.23 -18.59
C GLU A 24 17.88 2.75 -18.65
N HIS A 25 18.53 3.23 -19.70
CA HIS A 25 18.81 4.65 -19.87
C HIS A 25 17.54 5.52 -19.99
N VAL A 26 16.45 4.98 -20.55
CA VAL A 26 15.15 5.67 -20.63
C VAL A 26 14.53 5.75 -19.25
N VAL A 27 14.52 4.63 -18.51
CA VAL A 27 14.00 4.56 -17.14
C VAL A 27 14.76 5.55 -16.23
N LEU A 28 16.09 5.54 -16.28
CA LEU A 28 16.93 6.46 -15.53
C LEU A 28 16.62 7.93 -15.88
N GLN A 29 16.48 8.28 -17.15
CA GLN A 29 16.13 9.65 -17.55
C GLN A 29 14.79 10.11 -16.96
N VAL A 30 13.78 9.24 -16.91
CA VAL A 30 12.47 9.54 -16.31
C VAL A 30 12.61 9.73 -14.80
N ILE A 31 13.28 8.80 -14.10
CA ILE A 31 13.57 8.87 -12.65
C ILE A 31 14.30 10.18 -12.30
N HIS A 32 15.36 10.53 -13.03
CA HIS A 32 16.11 11.77 -12.78
C HIS A 32 15.26 13.04 -12.99
N ARG A 33 14.27 13.01 -13.88
CA ARG A 33 13.40 14.16 -14.18
C ARG A 33 12.25 14.31 -13.19
N SER A 34 11.77 13.20 -12.60
CA SER A 34 10.70 13.22 -11.60
C SER A 34 11.21 13.69 -10.23
N LEU A 35 12.45 13.36 -9.86
CA LEU A 35 13.03 13.74 -8.57
C LEU A 35 13.44 15.22 -8.48
N ARG A 36 13.19 15.83 -7.32
CA ARG A 36 13.52 17.23 -6.98
C ARG A 36 14.14 17.33 -5.57
N GLY A 37 14.71 18.50 -5.26
CA GLY A 37 15.17 18.84 -3.91
C GLY A 37 16.11 17.81 -3.28
N THR A 38 15.82 17.42 -2.04
CA THR A 38 16.62 16.47 -1.25
C THR A 38 16.70 15.09 -1.90
N ALA A 39 15.60 14.60 -2.47
CA ALA A 39 15.59 13.28 -3.14
C ALA A 39 16.53 13.25 -4.35
N ARG A 40 16.56 14.33 -5.15
CA ARG A 40 17.50 14.46 -6.28
C ARG A 40 18.95 14.57 -5.80
N ARG A 41 19.21 15.31 -4.71
CA ARG A 41 20.56 15.44 -4.13
C ARG A 41 21.09 14.12 -3.57
N ALA A 42 20.22 13.27 -3.03
CA ALA A 42 20.62 11.97 -2.50
C ALA A 42 21.30 11.07 -3.53
N LEU A 43 20.95 11.21 -4.82
CA LEU A 43 21.52 10.44 -5.91
C LEU A 43 23.02 10.69 -6.13
N ILE A 44 23.53 11.87 -5.74
CA ILE A 44 24.96 12.21 -5.87
C ILE A 44 25.84 11.15 -5.18
N SER A 45 25.38 10.61 -4.05
CA SER A 45 26.11 9.59 -3.29
C SER A 45 26.20 8.22 -3.97
N LEU A 46 25.39 7.97 -5.00
CA LEU A 46 25.40 6.70 -5.75
C LEU A 46 26.37 6.71 -6.93
N GLY A 47 26.84 7.88 -7.35
CA GLY A 47 27.71 8.05 -8.52
C GLY A 47 26.95 8.01 -9.86
N GLU A 48 27.70 8.18 -10.96
CA GLU A 48 27.15 8.40 -12.31
C GLU A 48 26.60 7.12 -12.98
N HIS A 49 26.94 5.95 -12.44
CA HIS A 49 26.58 4.65 -13.00
C HIS A 49 25.52 3.90 -12.17
N ALA A 50 24.79 4.63 -11.34
CA ALA A 50 23.72 4.05 -10.52
C ALA A 50 22.60 3.48 -11.40
N THR A 51 22.17 2.26 -11.10
CA THR A 51 21.01 1.65 -11.74
C THR A 51 19.69 2.17 -11.16
N SER A 52 18.61 2.01 -11.89
CA SER A 52 17.24 2.30 -11.45
C SER A 52 16.92 1.60 -10.12
N GLN A 53 17.35 0.35 -9.96
CA GLN A 53 17.19 -0.40 -8.70
C GLN A 53 18.00 0.22 -7.54
N GLN A 54 19.27 0.58 -7.76
CA GLN A 54 20.09 1.20 -6.71
C GLN A 54 19.53 2.56 -6.26
N ILE A 55 18.94 3.32 -7.18
CA ILE A 55 18.23 4.56 -6.87
C ILE A 55 16.99 4.27 -6.01
N LEU A 56 16.20 3.26 -6.40
CA LEU A 56 15.01 2.85 -5.65
C LEU A 56 15.36 2.44 -4.22
N ASP A 57 16.37 1.58 -4.05
CA ASP A 57 16.83 1.10 -2.74
C ASP A 57 17.32 2.25 -1.85
N LYS A 58 18.04 3.21 -2.43
CA LYS A 58 18.53 4.39 -1.70
C LYS A 58 17.40 5.27 -1.21
N LEU A 59 16.40 5.51 -2.06
CA LEU A 59 15.25 6.34 -1.70
C LEU A 59 14.33 5.62 -0.73
N GLU A 60 14.24 4.29 -0.78
CA GLU A 60 13.52 3.49 0.21
C GLU A 60 14.10 3.69 1.61
N ILE A 61 15.42 3.67 1.74
CA ILE A 61 16.10 3.89 3.02
C ILE A 61 15.85 5.32 3.56
N LEU A 62 15.74 6.31 2.68
CA LEU A 62 15.65 7.72 3.07
C LEU A 62 14.22 8.21 3.29
N PHE A 63 13.27 7.70 2.51
CA PHE A 63 11.90 8.21 2.41
C PHE A 63 10.83 7.13 2.58
N GLY A 64 11.21 5.86 2.59
CA GLY A 64 10.29 4.77 2.90
C GLY A 64 9.74 4.91 4.31
N GLU A 65 8.45 4.63 4.49
CA GLU A 65 7.89 4.53 5.83
C GLU A 65 8.47 3.31 6.54
N VAL A 66 9.18 3.54 7.65
CA VAL A 66 9.58 2.48 8.58
C VAL A 66 8.38 2.13 9.45
N LEU A 67 7.35 1.54 8.85
CA LEU A 67 6.32 0.86 9.62
C LEU A 67 6.78 -0.58 9.82
N THR A 68 7.13 -0.93 11.06
CA THR A 68 7.38 -2.34 11.39
C THR A 68 6.10 -3.14 11.20
N ASN A 69 6.21 -4.41 10.82
CA ASN A 69 5.06 -5.28 10.64
C ASN A 69 4.14 -5.28 11.88
N GLU A 70 4.73 -5.22 13.07
CA GLU A 70 4.02 -5.13 14.34
C GLU A 70 3.19 -3.84 14.43
N SER A 71 3.76 -2.68 14.04
CA SER A 71 3.06 -1.40 14.06
C SER A 71 1.91 -1.33 13.03
N VAL A 72 2.11 -1.93 11.85
CA VAL A 72 1.09 -2.05 10.81
C VAL A 72 -0.07 -2.91 11.33
N MET A 73 0.25 -4.08 11.86
CA MET A 73 -0.74 -5.02 12.36
C MET A 73 -1.49 -4.48 13.58
N GLN A 74 -0.81 -3.79 14.48
CA GLN A 74 -1.46 -3.12 15.61
C GLN A 74 -2.41 -2.02 15.15
N THR A 75 -1.99 -1.20 14.18
CA THR A 75 -2.84 -0.15 13.60
C THR A 75 -4.07 -0.76 12.93
N TYR A 76 -3.88 -1.84 12.19
CA TYR A 76 -4.95 -2.60 11.55
C TYR A 76 -5.96 -3.16 12.56
N TYR A 77 -5.49 -3.84 13.61
CA TYR A 77 -6.38 -4.41 14.63
C TYR A 77 -7.15 -3.34 15.42
N ASN A 78 -6.61 -2.14 15.55
CA ASN A 78 -7.27 -1.02 16.21
C ASN A 78 -8.15 -0.18 15.26
N ALA A 79 -8.07 -0.39 13.95
CA ALA A 79 -8.79 0.42 12.97
C ALA A 79 -10.31 0.19 13.05
N SER A 80 -11.06 1.22 13.41
CA SER A 80 -12.51 1.30 13.22
C SER A 80 -12.85 2.38 12.20
N GLN A 81 -14.02 2.31 11.60
CA GLN A 81 -14.53 3.37 10.71
C GLN A 81 -14.61 4.66 11.53
N LYS A 82 -14.00 5.75 11.04
CA LYS A 82 -14.01 7.05 11.73
C LYS A 82 -15.36 7.75 11.58
N VAL A 83 -15.58 8.80 12.38
CA VAL A 83 -16.88 9.51 12.38
C VAL A 83 -17.19 10.17 11.04
N SER A 84 -16.17 10.80 10.45
CA SER A 84 -16.22 11.52 9.18
C SER A 84 -15.94 10.66 7.96
N GLU A 85 -15.70 9.35 8.13
CA GLU A 85 -15.24 8.46 7.07
C GLU A 85 -16.40 7.62 6.54
N ASN A 86 -16.61 7.65 5.22
CA ASN A 86 -17.58 6.77 4.57
C ASN A 86 -17.07 5.31 4.51
N VAL A 87 -17.98 4.38 4.23
CA VAL A 87 -17.70 2.93 4.28
C VAL A 87 -16.60 2.53 3.28
N SER A 88 -16.61 3.08 2.07
CA SER A 88 -15.61 2.78 1.04
C SER A 88 -14.22 3.28 1.43
N ALA A 89 -14.12 4.51 1.95
CA ALA A 89 -12.87 5.08 2.43
C ALA A 89 -12.27 4.27 3.58
N TYR A 90 -13.12 3.76 4.49
CA TYR A 90 -12.68 2.84 5.53
C TYR A 90 -12.11 1.53 4.96
N GLY A 91 -12.80 0.95 3.97
CA GLY A 91 -12.33 -0.25 3.27
C GLY A 91 -10.97 -0.07 2.61
N CYS A 92 -10.81 1.01 1.83
CA CYS A 92 -9.53 1.34 1.19
C CYS A 92 -8.41 1.53 2.22
N ARG A 93 -8.69 2.15 3.37
CA ARG A 93 -7.70 2.32 4.44
C ARG A 93 -7.28 1.00 5.09
N LEU A 94 -8.20 0.07 5.31
CA LEU A 94 -7.86 -1.26 5.81
C LEU A 94 -7.04 -2.06 4.79
N GLU A 95 -7.41 -1.97 3.51
CA GLU A 95 -6.69 -2.63 2.42
C GLU A 95 -5.26 -2.11 2.30
N ALA A 96 -5.05 -0.79 2.36
CA ALA A 96 -3.72 -0.17 2.36
C ALA A 96 -2.84 -0.68 3.51
N LEU A 97 -3.39 -0.76 4.74
CA LEU A 97 -2.65 -1.29 5.90
C LEU A 97 -2.24 -2.76 5.70
N LEU A 98 -3.14 -3.61 5.19
CA LEU A 98 -2.81 -5.01 4.94
C LEU A 98 -1.86 -5.20 3.77
N GLN A 99 -1.93 -4.32 2.76
CA GLN A 99 -1.05 -4.38 1.60
C GLN A 99 0.42 -4.18 2.00
N VAL A 100 0.71 -3.27 2.95
CA VAL A 100 2.05 -3.12 3.53
C VAL A 100 2.54 -4.41 4.19
N ALA A 101 1.67 -5.09 4.96
CA ALA A 101 2.03 -6.36 5.60
C ALA A 101 2.19 -7.54 4.62
N VAL A 102 1.55 -7.47 3.45
CA VAL A 102 1.74 -8.46 2.37
C VAL A 102 3.07 -8.22 1.64
N GLU A 103 3.39 -6.96 1.34
CA GLU A 103 4.65 -6.61 0.67
C GLU A 103 5.89 -6.95 1.50
N SER A 104 5.77 -6.91 2.83
CA SER A 104 6.83 -7.33 3.75
C SER A 104 6.89 -8.85 3.98
N GLY A 105 6.00 -9.63 3.38
CA GLY A 105 5.91 -11.09 3.53
C GLY A 105 5.34 -11.55 4.87
N HIS A 106 4.83 -10.65 5.71
CA HIS A 106 4.27 -10.99 7.03
C HIS A 106 2.86 -11.57 6.94
N VAL A 107 2.08 -11.14 5.94
CA VAL A 107 0.72 -11.64 5.67
C VAL A 107 0.70 -12.28 4.28
N SER A 108 0.11 -13.47 4.16
CA SER A 108 -0.09 -14.09 2.85
C SER A 108 -1.24 -13.41 2.10
N SER A 109 -1.14 -13.34 0.77
CA SER A 109 -2.21 -12.79 -0.09
C SER A 109 -3.56 -13.49 0.13
N VAL A 110 -3.54 -14.77 0.46
CA VAL A 110 -4.75 -15.54 0.81
C VAL A 110 -5.34 -15.04 2.13
N ALA A 111 -4.51 -14.91 3.18
CA ALA A 111 -4.96 -14.43 4.49
C ALA A 111 -5.45 -12.98 4.45
N ARG A 112 -4.87 -12.14 3.58
CA ARG A 112 -5.26 -10.73 3.40
C ARG A 112 -6.77 -10.56 3.23
N ASN A 113 -7.40 -11.35 2.35
CA ASN A 113 -8.81 -11.18 2.03
C ASN A 113 -9.72 -11.54 3.22
N ASP A 114 -9.40 -12.60 3.96
CA ASP A 114 -10.19 -13.01 5.13
C ASP A 114 -10.00 -12.06 6.30
N MET A 115 -8.78 -11.56 6.50
CA MET A 115 -8.50 -10.49 7.44
C MET A 115 -9.34 -9.27 7.10
N LEU A 116 -9.26 -8.77 5.87
CA LEU A 116 -9.99 -7.57 5.42
C LEU A 116 -11.49 -7.71 5.70
N ARG A 117 -12.10 -8.85 5.34
CA ARG A 117 -13.52 -9.12 5.60
C ARG A 117 -13.86 -9.09 7.08
N SER A 118 -13.08 -9.78 7.91
CA SER A 118 -13.28 -9.86 9.35
C SER A 118 -13.19 -8.48 10.02
N LYS A 119 -12.15 -7.71 9.70
CA LYS A 119 -11.94 -6.40 10.30
C LYS A 119 -12.93 -5.36 9.78
N PHE A 120 -13.23 -5.38 8.49
CA PHE A 120 -14.23 -4.52 7.91
C PHE A 120 -15.59 -4.72 8.58
N GLY A 121 -16.05 -5.98 8.72
CA GLY A 121 -17.31 -6.28 9.40
C GLY A 121 -17.35 -5.83 10.87
N THR A 122 -16.28 -6.09 11.64
CA THR A 122 -16.26 -5.75 13.07
C THR A 122 -16.06 -4.26 13.33
N GLY A 123 -15.36 -3.54 12.45
CA GLY A 123 -15.00 -2.14 12.63
C GLY A 123 -15.96 -1.10 12.04
N LEU A 124 -17.01 -1.51 11.32
CA LEU A 124 -18.08 -0.61 10.87
C LEU A 124 -18.80 0.09 12.04
N ARG A 125 -19.21 1.35 11.86
CA ARG A 125 -19.95 2.09 12.89
C ARG A 125 -21.43 1.72 12.94
N ASP A 126 -22.04 1.51 11.77
CA ASP A 126 -23.48 1.28 11.66
C ASP A 126 -23.82 -0.20 11.95
N VAL A 127 -24.60 -0.43 13.01
CA VAL A 127 -25.08 -1.74 13.43
C VAL A 127 -25.97 -2.39 12.37
N LYS A 128 -26.75 -1.62 11.60
CA LYS A 128 -27.57 -2.15 10.50
C LYS A 128 -26.70 -2.65 9.35
N LEU A 129 -25.65 -1.91 9.00
CA LEU A 129 -24.68 -2.38 7.99
C LEU A 129 -23.93 -3.61 8.48
N LYS A 130 -23.56 -3.67 9.76
CA LYS A 130 -22.96 -4.88 10.37
C LYS A 130 -23.85 -6.11 10.21
N ILE A 131 -25.14 -5.99 10.51
CA ILE A 131 -26.12 -7.08 10.37
C ILE A 131 -26.32 -7.47 8.90
N LEU A 132 -26.47 -6.50 8.00
CA LEU A 132 -26.64 -6.77 6.57
C LEU A 132 -25.41 -7.45 5.94
N THR A 133 -24.21 -7.03 6.32
CA THR A 133 -22.95 -7.59 5.79
C THR A 133 -22.75 -9.02 6.31
N ARG A 134 -23.10 -9.27 7.58
CA ARG A 134 -23.07 -10.61 8.19
C ARG A 134 -24.09 -11.56 7.56
N ASN A 135 -25.33 -11.13 7.35
CA ASN A 135 -26.37 -11.98 6.73
C ASN A 135 -26.03 -12.35 5.28
N LYS A 136 -25.44 -11.42 4.52
CA LYS A 136 -24.99 -11.70 3.15
C LYS A 136 -23.83 -12.69 3.13
N TYR A 137 -22.93 -12.63 4.12
CA TYR A 137 -21.85 -13.59 4.29
C TYR A 137 -22.38 -15.00 4.56
N ASP A 138 -23.28 -15.16 5.52
CA ASP A 138 -23.88 -16.47 5.85
C ASP A 138 -24.60 -17.06 4.62
N SER A 139 -25.32 -16.24 3.85
CA SER A 139 -26.02 -16.70 2.63
C SER A 139 -25.12 -17.12 1.46
N VAL A 140 -23.91 -16.57 1.33
CA VAL A 140 -23.00 -16.89 0.22
C VAL A 140 -22.20 -18.16 0.50
N PHE A 141 -21.90 -18.44 1.78
CA PHE A 141 -21.16 -19.64 2.17
C PHE A 141 -22.06 -20.88 2.39
N ASP A 142 -23.35 -20.71 2.66
CA ASP A 142 -24.28 -21.86 2.78
C ASP A 142 -24.57 -22.53 1.41
N TYR A 143 -24.45 -21.79 0.31
CA TYR A 143 -24.65 -22.35 -1.04
C TYR A 143 -23.53 -23.27 -1.52
N HIS A 144 -22.37 -23.29 -0.84
CA HIS A 144 -21.30 -24.27 -1.10
C HIS A 144 -21.52 -25.62 -0.39
N ARG A 145 -22.69 -25.83 0.22
CA ARG A 145 -23.12 -27.10 0.85
C ARG A 145 -24.28 -27.80 0.15
N LEU A 146 -24.55 -27.48 -1.12
CA LEU A 146 -25.46 -28.26 -1.98
C LEU A 146 -24.70 -28.94 -3.12
#